data_AF-A0A951YXJ0-F1
#
_entry.id   AF-A0A951YXJ0-F1
#
_cell.length_a   1.000
_cell.length_b   1.000
_cell.length_c   1.000
_cell.angle_alpha   90.00
_cell.angle_beta   90.00
_cell.angle_gamma   90.00
#
_symmetry.space_group_name_H-M   'P 1'
#
loop_
_entity.id
_entity.type
_entity.pdbx_description
1 polymer ?
#
loop_
_entity_poly.entity_id
_entity_poly.type
_entity_poly.pdbx_seq_one_letter_code
_entity_poly.pdbx_strand_id
1 'polypeptide(L)'
;MTAGVRAAAPSLDDGLALLEEQREAMLARDADRLEDVNARLSGWIAACRKAPAAPDARIAERLHALRAALDSNSTLARRSALQASRALGALLGPAPRLYTDAGLTNSPAHRRGVRSA
;
A
#
# COMPACT_ATOMS: atom_id res chain seq x y z
N MET A 1 37.27 13.65 -23.45
CA MET A 1 37.24 13.90 -22.00
C MET A 1 35.79 14.08 -21.55
N THR A 2 35.10 12.99 -21.21
CA THR A 2 33.73 13.06 -20.67
C THR A 2 33.84 13.29 -19.17
N ALA A 3 33.69 14.55 -18.75
CA ALA A 3 33.50 14.87 -17.35
C ALA A 3 32.28 14.09 -16.86
N GLY A 4 32.51 13.02 -16.11
CA GLY A 4 31.45 12.26 -15.47
C GLY A 4 30.79 13.19 -14.47
N VAL A 5 29.65 13.77 -14.85
CA VAL A 5 28.75 14.46 -13.94
C VAL A 5 28.39 13.42 -12.89
N ARG A 6 29.04 13.49 -11.73
CA ARG A 6 28.62 12.69 -10.57
C ARG A 6 27.18 13.13 -10.31
N ALA A 7 26.23 12.24 -10.61
CA ALA A 7 24.84 12.45 -10.26
C ALA A 7 24.79 12.83 -8.78
N ALA A 8 24.15 13.96 -8.46
CA ALA A 8 24.00 14.41 -7.09
C ALA A 8 23.35 13.30 -6.27
N ALA A 9 23.78 13.14 -5.02
CA ALA A 9 23.14 12.18 -4.13
C ALA A 9 21.65 12.55 -3.99
N PRO A 10 20.72 11.59 -4.13
CA PRO A 10 19.30 11.85 -4.01
C PRO A 10 18.96 12.37 -2.61
N SER A 11 18.09 13.38 -2.54
CA SER A 11 17.66 13.95 -1.26
C SER A 11 16.64 13.05 -0.57
N LEU A 12 16.72 12.95 0.75
CA LEU A 12 15.68 12.29 1.55
C LEU A 12 14.36 13.08 1.56
N ASP A 13 14.44 14.41 1.41
CA ASP A 13 13.27 15.27 1.35
C ASP A 13 12.46 15.02 0.04
N ASP A 14 13.14 14.67 -1.07
CA ASP A 14 12.49 14.23 -2.31
C ASP A 14 11.71 12.93 -2.09
N GLY A 15 12.29 11.98 -1.34
CA GLY A 15 11.63 10.73 -0.99
C GLY A 15 10.36 10.94 -0.17
N LEU A 16 10.40 11.88 0.80
CA LEU A 16 9.22 12.25 1.59
C LEU A 16 8.13 12.87 0.72
N ALA A 17 8.49 13.79 -0.18
CA ALA A 17 7.55 14.40 -1.11
C ALA A 17 6.88 13.36 -2.02
N LEU A 18 7.64 12.40 -2.53
CA LEU A 18 7.11 11.31 -3.35
C LEU A 18 6.14 10.40 -2.58
N LEU A 19 6.42 10.11 -1.31
CA LEU A 19 5.52 9.32 -0.46
C LEU A 19 4.22 10.07 -0.13
N GLU A 20 4.30 11.38 0.08
CA GLU A 20 3.12 12.22 0.26
C GLU A 20 2.29 12.27 -1.03
N GLU A 21 2.92 12.44 -2.18
CA GLU A 21 2.26 12.41 -3.49
C GLU A 21 1.56 11.06 -3.75
N GLN A 22 2.20 9.95 -3.38
CA GLN A 22 1.61 8.62 -3.46
C GLN A 22 0.35 8.51 -2.58
N ARG A 23 0.40 9.09 -1.37
CA ARG A 23 -0.73 9.13 -0.44
C ARG A 23 -1.90 9.89 -1.03
N GLU A 24 -1.65 11.07 -1.60
CA GLU A 24 -2.67 11.87 -2.28
C GLU A 24 -3.29 11.12 -3.46
N ALA A 25 -2.49 10.48 -4.31
CA ALA A 25 -2.98 9.70 -5.44
C ALA A 25 -3.88 8.53 -4.98
N MET A 26 -3.48 7.81 -3.92
CA MET A 26 -4.31 6.76 -3.32
C MET A 26 -5.65 7.30 -2.78
N LEU A 27 -5.64 8.47 -2.13
CA LEU A 27 -6.86 9.09 -1.59
C LEU A 27 -7.77 9.60 -2.71
N ALA A 28 -7.21 10.15 -3.78
CA ALA A 28 -7.93 10.58 -4.97
C ALA A 28 -8.43 9.41 -5.83
N ARG A 29 -7.94 8.18 -5.59
CA ARG A 29 -8.19 6.98 -6.40
C ARG A 29 -7.74 7.16 -7.86
N ASP A 30 -6.69 7.95 -8.06
CA ASP A 30 -6.09 8.22 -9.35
C ASP A 30 -5.04 7.14 -9.64
N ALA A 31 -5.40 6.18 -10.49
CA ALA A 31 -4.56 5.02 -10.78
C ALA A 31 -3.34 5.39 -11.63
N ASP A 32 -3.51 6.30 -12.60
CA ASP A 32 -2.46 6.72 -13.51
C ASP A 32 -1.41 7.53 -12.74
N ARG A 33 -1.84 8.51 -11.92
CA ARG A 33 -0.94 9.26 -11.04
C ARG A 33 -0.23 8.35 -10.04
N LEU A 34 -0.90 7.30 -9.55
CA LEU A 34 -0.29 6.35 -8.63
C LEU A 34 0.81 5.51 -9.31
N GLU A 35 0.60 5.09 -10.57
CA GLU A 35 1.61 4.39 -11.36
C GLU A 35 2.84 5.27 -11.60
N ASP A 36 2.64 6.51 -12.03
CA ASP A 36 3.70 7.47 -12.29
C ASP A 36 4.56 7.75 -11.03
N VAL A 37 3.90 7.97 -9.89
CA VAL A 37 4.60 8.19 -8.61
C VAL A 37 5.35 6.95 -8.16
N ASN A 38 4.81 5.75 -8.36
CA ASN A 38 5.49 4.49 -8.03
C ASN A 38 6.75 4.28 -8.89
N ALA A 39 6.70 4.65 -10.16
CA ALA A 39 7.87 4.61 -11.05
C ALA A 39 8.97 5.58 -10.57
N ARG A 40 8.59 6.81 -10.20
CA ARG A 40 9.51 7.82 -9.63
C ARG A 40 10.11 7.38 -8.30
N LEU A 41 9.31 6.81 -7.40
CA LEU A 41 9.78 6.22 -6.13
C LEU A 41 10.80 5.09 -6.37
N SER A 42 10.52 4.21 -7.32
CA SER A 42 11.44 3.12 -7.68
C SER A 42 12.77 3.66 -8.21
N GLY A 43 12.72 4.70 -9.06
CA GLY A 43 13.90 5.42 -9.54
C GLY A 43 14.70 6.07 -8.41
N TRP A 44 14.02 6.73 -7.47
CA TRP A 44 14.66 7.34 -6.30
C TRP A 44 15.33 6.29 -5.39
N ILE A 45 14.67 5.17 -5.10
CA ILE A 45 15.27 4.06 -4.32
C ILE A 45 16.52 3.52 -5.04
N ALA A 46 16.45 3.33 -6.35
CA ALA A 46 17.59 2.88 -7.14
C ALA A 46 18.76 3.89 -7.11
N ALA A 47 18.46 5.20 -7.11
CA ALA A 47 19.47 6.24 -6.96
C ALA A 47 20.11 6.19 -5.57
N CYS A 48 19.32 6.04 -4.49
CA CYS A 48 19.81 5.95 -3.11
C CYS A 48 20.75 4.75 -2.92
N ARG A 49 20.52 3.65 -3.64
CA ARG A 49 21.42 2.47 -3.61
C ARG A 49 22.76 2.72 -4.29
N LYS A 50 22.80 3.56 -5.33
CA LYS A 50 24.03 3.88 -6.07
C LYS A 50 24.86 4.94 -5.36
N ALA A 51 24.19 5.90 -4.74
CA ALA A 51 24.79 6.96 -3.96
C ALA A 51 23.93 7.16 -2.70
N PRO A 52 24.36 6.60 -1.55
CA PRO A 52 23.68 6.85 -0.29
C PRO A 52 23.60 8.35 -0.01
N ALA A 53 22.50 8.77 0.62
CA ALA A 53 22.34 10.15 1.07
C ALA A 53 23.55 10.55 1.94
N ALA A 54 24.07 11.77 1.70
CA ALA A 54 25.19 12.27 2.47
C ALA A 54 24.81 12.34 3.96
N PRO A 55 25.70 11.94 4.88
CA PRO A 55 25.44 12.04 6.31
C PRO A 55 25.21 13.50 6.70
N ASP A 56 24.07 13.75 7.33
CA ASP A 56 23.67 15.06 7.83
C ASP A 56 23.17 14.92 9.28
N ALA A 57 23.22 15.99 10.07
CA ALA A 57 22.85 15.95 11.50
C ALA A 57 21.40 15.49 11.78
N ARG A 58 20.51 15.68 10.81
CA ARG A 58 19.08 15.31 10.82
C ARG A 58 18.77 14.06 9.99
N ILE A 59 19.77 13.32 9.52
CA ILE A 59 19.56 12.14 8.68
C ILE A 59 18.68 11.09 9.39
N ALA A 60 18.89 10.90 10.69
CA ALA A 60 18.11 9.96 11.50
C ALA A 60 16.62 10.36 11.58
N GLU A 61 16.34 11.65 11.83
CA GLU A 61 14.97 12.19 11.86
C GLU A 61 14.26 11.99 10.52
N ARG A 62 14.95 12.29 9.41
CA ARG A 62 14.42 12.11 8.05
C ARG A 62 14.15 10.64 7.72
N LEU A 63 15.03 9.72 8.12
CA LEU A 63 14.82 8.28 7.94
C LEU A 63 13.62 7.78 8.76
N HIS A 64 13.42 8.29 9.98
CA HIS A 64 12.23 8.00 10.77
C HIS A 64 10.96 8.53 10.11
N ALA A 65 10.99 9.75 9.57
CA ALA A 65 9.85 10.33 8.84
C ALA A 65 9.51 9.50 7.60
N LEU A 66 10.51 9.08 6.81
CA LEU A 66 10.33 8.22 5.64
C LEU A 66 9.69 6.89 6.04
N ARG A 67 10.16 6.27 7.14
CA ARG A 67 9.60 5.02 7.64
C ARG A 67 8.13 5.19 8.04
N ALA A 68 7.80 6.24 8.78
CA ALA A 68 6.43 6.53 9.19
C ALA A 68 5.49 6.76 7.99
N ALA A 69 5.95 7.50 6.97
CA ALA A 69 5.20 7.72 5.73
C ALA A 69 4.96 6.41 4.96
N LEU A 70 5.98 5.55 4.83
CA LEU A 70 5.85 4.23 4.22
C LEU A 70 4.84 3.34 4.95
N ASP A 71 4.92 3.27 6.28
CA ASP A 71 4.02 2.45 7.10
C ASP A 71 2.57 2.95 6.98
N SER A 72 2.36 4.26 6.94
CA SER A 72 1.05 4.89 6.70
C SER A 72 0.48 4.51 5.32
N ASN A 73 1.27 4.68 4.26
CA ASN A 73 0.85 4.37 2.89
C ASN A 73 0.54 2.88 2.72
N SER A 74 1.35 1.99 3.30
CA SER A 74 1.11 0.53 3.26
C SER A 74 -0.21 0.15 3.94
N THR A 75 -0.52 0.81 5.05
CA THR A 75 -1.79 0.60 5.78
C THR A 75 -2.98 1.06 4.94
N LEU A 76 -2.86 2.22 4.28
CA LEU A 76 -3.89 2.75 3.38
C LEU A 76 -4.14 1.81 2.20
N ALA A 77 -3.08 1.37 1.51
CA ALA A 77 -3.17 0.44 0.39
C ALA A 77 -3.83 -0.88 0.80
N ARG A 78 -3.44 -1.46 1.95
CA ARG A 78 -4.04 -2.68 2.49
C ARG A 78 -5.54 -2.51 2.77
N ARG A 79 -5.95 -1.39 3.35
CA ARG A 79 -7.37 -1.10 3.63
C ARG A 79 -8.17 -0.97 2.34
N SER A 80 -7.62 -0.27 1.34
CA SER A 80 -8.24 -0.13 0.01
C SER A 80 -8.44 -1.48 -0.67
N ALA A 81 -7.41 -2.34 -0.68
CA ALA A 81 -7.49 -3.68 -1.25
C ALA A 81 -8.55 -4.56 -0.54
N LEU A 82 -8.60 -4.52 0.79
CA LEU A 82 -9.63 -5.24 1.56
C LEU A 82 -11.04 -4.74 1.23
N GLN A 83 -11.22 -3.43 1.07
CA GLN A 83 -12.51 -2.85 0.69
C GLN A 83 -12.91 -3.28 -0.73
N ALA A 84 -11.99 -3.25 -1.69
CA ALA A 84 -12.25 -3.70 -3.06
C ALA A 84 -12.61 -5.19 -3.10
N SER A 85 -11.89 -6.04 -2.36
CA SER A 85 -12.19 -7.47 -2.24
C SER A 85 -13.58 -7.72 -1.64
N ARG A 86 -13.97 -6.96 -0.61
CA ARG A 86 -15.33 -7.03 -0.02
C ARG A 86 -16.40 -6.58 -1.00
N ALA A 87 -16.16 -5.51 -1.75
CA ALA A 87 -17.09 -5.01 -2.76
C ALA A 87 -17.30 -6.05 -3.88
N LEU A 88 -16.22 -6.66 -4.37
CA LEU A 88 -16.29 -7.75 -5.35
C LEU A 88 -17.07 -8.95 -4.79
N GLY A 89 -16.78 -9.36 -3.54
CA GLY A 89 -17.51 -10.45 -2.89
C GLY A 89 -19.02 -10.18 -2.75
N ALA A 90 -19.41 -8.92 -2.54
CA ALA A 90 -20.83 -8.53 -2.52
C ALA A 90 -21.49 -8.63 -3.90
N LEU A 91 -20.76 -8.30 -4.98
CA LEU A 91 -21.27 -8.41 -6.36
C LEU A 91 -21.41 -9.86 -6.83
N LEU A 92 -20.50 -10.74 -6.43
CA LEU A 92 -20.56 -12.16 -6.77
C LEU A 92 -21.72 -12.89 -6.06
N GLY A 93 -22.29 -12.28 -5.02
CA GLY A 93 -23.35 -12.86 -4.21
C GLY A 93 -22.87 -14.08 -3.40
N PRO A 94 -23.69 -14.58 -2.46
CA PRO A 94 -23.43 -15.89 -1.87
C PRO A 94 -23.48 -16.96 -2.97
N ALA A 95 -22.65 -18.00 -2.84
CA ALA A 95 -22.76 -19.19 -3.69
C ALA A 95 -24.24 -19.61 -3.79
N PRO A 96 -24.76 -19.92 -5.00
CA PRO A 96 -26.17 -20.22 -5.17
C PRO A 96 -26.59 -21.31 -4.19
N ARG A 97 -27.56 -20.96 -3.33
CA ARG A 97 -28.17 -21.90 -2.40
C ARG A 97 -29.01 -22.85 -3.24
N LEU A 98 -28.46 -24.03 -3.53
CA LEU A 98 -29.24 -25.08 -4.17
C LEU A 98 -30.28 -25.59 -3.16
N TYR A 99 -31.55 -25.44 -3.51
CA TYR A 99 -32.63 -26.12 -2.82
C TYR A 99 -32.61 -27.57 -3.31
N THR A 100 -32.20 -28.50 -2.45
CA THR A 100 -32.30 -29.93 -2.75
C THR A 100 -33.59 -30.46 -2.14
N ASP A 101 -34.05 -31.64 -2.57
CA ASP A 101 -35.22 -32.30 -1.97
C ASP A 101 -35.05 -32.60 -0.46
N ALA A 102 -33.81 -32.52 0.05
CA ALA A 102 -33.47 -32.62 1.46
C ALA A 102 -33.47 -31.26 2.21
N GLY A 103 -33.91 -30.18 1.56
CA GLY A 103 -33.85 -28.82 2.06
C GLY A 103 -32.60 -28.05 1.64
N LEU A 104 -32.45 -26.84 2.22
CA LEU A 104 -31.45 -25.85 1.85
C LEU A 104 -30.07 -26.24 2.42
N THR A 105 -29.24 -26.91 1.62
CA THR A 105 -27.89 -27.33 2.06
C THR A 105 -26.90 -26.18 1.87
N ASN A 106 -26.64 -25.42 2.94
CA ASN A 106 -25.38 -24.71 3.20
C ASN A 106 -25.38 -24.23 4.66
N SER A 107 -25.28 -25.17 5.60
CA SER A 107 -25.01 -24.85 7.00
C SER A 107 -23.52 -25.03 7.27
N PRO A 108 -22.71 -23.96 7.33
CA PRO A 108 -21.51 -24.03 8.15
C PRO A 108 -22.01 -24.19 9.59
N ALA A 109 -21.81 -25.37 10.17
CA ALA A 109 -22.19 -25.68 11.53
C ALA A 109 -21.36 -24.86 12.53
N HIS A 110 -21.69 -23.59 12.73
CA HIS A 110 -21.34 -22.88 13.95
C HIS A 110 -22.49 -22.99 14.93
N ARG A 111 -22.50 -24.12 15.66
CA ARG A 111 -23.12 -24.19 16.98
C ARG A 111 -22.47 -23.11 17.85
N ARG A 112 -23.08 -21.93 17.90
CA ARG A 112 -22.82 -20.98 18.98
C ARG A 112 -23.49 -21.57 20.21
N GLY A 113 -22.71 -22.30 21.01
CA GLY A 113 -23.15 -22.82 22.30
C GLY A 113 -23.57 -21.65 23.18
N VAL A 114 -24.87 -21.41 23.27
CA VAL A 114 -25.46 -20.62 24.33
C VAL A 114 -25.30 -21.45 25.60
N ARG A 115 -24.28 -21.12 26.40
CA ARG A 115 -24.24 -21.56 27.80
C ARG A 115 -25.08 -20.57 28.59
N SER A 116 -26.29 -21.00 28.95
CA SER A 116 -27.07 -20.45 30.04
C SER A 116 -27.14 -21.52 31.13
N ALA A 117 -26.43 -21.27 32.23
CA ALA A 117 -26.68 -21.66 33.63
C ALA A 117 -25.39 -21.39 34.42
#